data_AF-A0A7C2ZDA6-F1
#
_entry.id   AF-A0A7C2ZDA6-F1
#
_cell.length_a   1.000
_cell.length_b   1.000
_cell.length_c   1.000
_cell.angle_alpha   90.00
_cell.angle_beta   90.00
_cell.angle_gamma   90.00
#
_symmetry.space_group_name_H-M   'P 1'
#
loop_
_entity.id
_entity.type
_entity.pdbx_description
1 polymer ?
#
loop_
_entity_poly.entity_id
_entity_poly.type
_entity_poly.pdbx_seq_one_letter_code
_entity_poly.pdbx_strand_id
1 'polypeptide(L)'
;MPGEAKPDFSKWHGMDRNAIKWGPVIDETKCVGCGFCVVQCSERRNVFGYDEQKRKAVVLDPENCMVGCNNCQVACLWDAISFPDASGIRDLAKQLVESGKAKEELEERLKKNPGLKLELPP
;
A
#
# COMPACT_ATOMS: atom_id res chain seq x y z
N MET A 1 15.17 16.86 -1.99
CA MET A 1 14.79 17.95 -1.06
C MET A 1 14.94 17.40 0.36
N PRO A 2 15.88 17.90 1.20
CA PRO A 2 16.03 17.42 2.57
C PRO A 2 15.18 18.29 3.52
N GLY A 3 14.19 17.70 4.19
CA GLY A 3 13.44 18.40 5.25
C GLY A 3 11.97 18.03 5.44
N GLU A 4 11.36 17.23 4.56
CA GLU A 4 9.99 16.76 4.81
C GLU A 4 10.00 15.64 5.86
N ALA A 5 9.23 15.83 6.93
CA ALA A 5 8.99 14.79 7.93
C ALA A 5 8.54 13.51 7.21
N LYS A 6 9.20 12.38 7.50
CA LYS A 6 8.83 11.10 6.89
C LYS A 6 7.35 10.84 7.16
N PRO A 7 6.54 10.54 6.13
CA PRO A 7 5.14 10.21 6.34
C PRO A 7 5.02 9.02 7.31
N ASP A 8 4.19 9.19 8.34
CA ASP A 8 3.93 8.16 9.34
C ASP A 8 2.95 7.13 8.78
N PHE A 9 3.40 5.89 8.64
CA PHE A 9 2.62 4.75 8.16
C PHE A 9 2.20 3.79 9.28
N SER A 10 2.41 4.16 10.55
CA SER A 10 2.10 3.33 11.72
C SER A 10 0.60 3.07 11.91
N LYS A 11 -0.27 3.85 11.26
CA LYS A 11 -1.72 3.72 11.36
C LYS A 11 -2.40 3.55 9.99
N TRP A 12 -3.45 2.74 9.97
CA TRP A 12 -4.37 2.61 8.85
C TRP A 12 -5.81 2.75 9.35
N HIS A 13 -6.48 3.86 8.97
CA HIS A 13 -7.80 4.23 9.48
C HIS A 13 -7.90 4.09 11.01
N GLY A 14 -6.89 4.61 11.73
CA GLY A 14 -6.75 4.58 13.19
C GLY A 14 -6.40 3.22 13.82
N MET A 15 -6.31 2.14 13.04
CA MET A 15 -5.80 0.85 13.51
C MET A 15 -4.27 0.80 13.41
N ASP A 16 -3.62 0.07 14.32
CA ASP A 16 -2.18 -0.18 14.25
C ASP A 16 -1.83 -0.97 12.99
N ARG A 17 -0.90 -0.44 12.21
CA ARG A 17 -0.46 -1.06 10.95
C ARG A 17 0.12 -2.45 11.15
N ASN A 18 0.82 -2.65 12.27
CA ASN A 18 1.52 -3.89 12.60
C ASN A 18 0.54 -5.02 12.98
N ALA A 19 -0.71 -4.67 13.35
CA ALA A 19 -1.77 -5.64 13.60
C ALA A 19 -2.38 -6.20 12.30
N ILE A 20 -2.10 -5.57 11.15
CA ILE A 20 -2.68 -5.94 9.86
C ILE A 20 -1.66 -6.72 9.03
N LYS A 21 -1.97 -7.99 8.77
CA LYS A 21 -1.13 -8.87 7.93
C LYS A 21 -1.34 -8.56 6.45
N TRP A 22 -0.68 -7.52 5.98
CA TRP A 22 -0.64 -7.15 4.56
C TRP A 22 0.77 -6.70 4.17
N GLY A 23 1.26 -7.16 3.02
CA GLY A 23 2.56 -6.77 2.50
C GLY A 23 3.02 -7.71 1.39
N PRO A 24 3.96 -7.27 0.54
CA PRO A 24 4.47 -8.08 -0.55
C PRO A 24 5.47 -9.13 -0.05
N VAL A 25 5.53 -10.26 -0.73
CA VAL A 25 6.61 -11.25 -0.63
C VAL A 25 7.24 -11.42 -2.02
N ILE A 26 8.56 -11.51 -2.09
CA ILE A 26 9.30 -11.73 -3.35
C ILE A 26 9.75 -13.18 -3.43
N ASP A 27 9.41 -13.85 -4.52
CA ASP A 27 10.00 -15.12 -4.94
C ASP A 27 11.30 -14.84 -5.71
N GLU A 28 12.44 -15.09 -5.06
CA GLU A 28 13.77 -14.85 -5.65
C GLU A 28 14.05 -15.72 -6.89
N THR A 29 13.37 -16.86 -7.02
CA THR A 29 13.55 -17.78 -8.15
C THR A 29 12.95 -17.22 -9.44
N LYS A 30 11.87 -16.44 -9.32
CA LYS A 30 11.19 -15.76 -10.43
C LYS A 30 11.67 -14.34 -10.66
N CYS A 31 12.16 -13.67 -9.60
CA CYS A 31 12.62 -12.29 -9.70
C CYS A 31 13.82 -12.18 -10.64
N VAL A 32 13.69 -11.54 -11.80
CA VAL A 32 14.84 -11.36 -12.73
C VAL A 32 15.74 -10.16 -12.39
N GLY A 33 15.38 -9.38 -11.37
CA GLY A 33 16.15 -8.19 -10.98
C GLY A 33 15.87 -6.95 -11.82
N CYS A 34 14.70 -6.80 -12.44
CA CYS A 34 14.40 -5.62 -13.28
C CYS A 34 14.27 -4.31 -12.49
N GLY A 35 14.13 -4.36 -11.16
CA GLY A 35 14.05 -3.18 -10.30
C GLY A 35 12.74 -2.37 -10.40
N PHE A 36 11.81 -2.75 -11.28
CA PHE A 36 10.60 -1.94 -11.52
C PHE A 36 9.72 -1.77 -10.27
N CYS A 37 9.61 -2.80 -9.42
CA CYS A 37 8.88 -2.70 -8.15
C CYS A 37 9.52 -1.68 -7.18
N VAL A 38 10.85 -1.54 -7.22
CA VAL A 38 11.59 -0.56 -6.42
C VAL A 38 11.28 0.86 -6.92
N VAL A 39 11.21 1.07 -8.23
CA VAL A 39 10.84 2.39 -8.78
C VAL A 39 9.37 2.69 -8.48
N GLN A 40 8.44 1.85 -8.93
CA GLN A 40 7.01 2.17 -8.89
C GLN A 40 6.42 2.22 -7.48
N CYS A 41 6.82 1.33 -6.58
CA CYS A 41 6.20 1.21 -5.26
C CYS A 41 6.99 1.93 -4.16
N SER A 42 8.33 1.95 -4.24
CA SER A 42 9.14 2.60 -3.20
C SER A 42 9.19 4.11 -3.30
N GLU A 43 8.84 4.71 -4.45
CA GLU A 43 8.84 6.17 -4.68
C GLU A 43 8.16 6.99 -3.57
N ARG A 44 7.16 6.43 -2.87
CA ARG A 44 6.44 7.14 -1.79
C ARG A 44 6.49 6.47 -0.43
N ARG A 45 6.84 5.19 -0.36
CA ARG A 45 6.68 4.34 0.84
C ARG A 45 7.89 3.51 1.20
N ASN A 46 8.93 3.45 0.36
CA ASN A 46 10.15 2.68 0.63
C ASN A 46 9.93 1.21 1.05
N VAL A 47 8.93 0.54 0.45
CA VAL A 47 8.59 -0.86 0.75
C VAL A 47 9.66 -1.82 0.24
N PHE A 48 10.21 -1.55 -0.95
CA PHE A 48 11.25 -2.35 -1.59
C PHE A 48 12.59 -1.65 -1.63
N GLY A 49 13.65 -2.46 -1.61
CA GLY A 49 15.03 -2.08 -1.89
C GLY A 49 15.59 -2.93 -3.02
N TYR A 50 16.85 -2.70 -3.35
CA TYR A 50 17.56 -3.45 -4.37
C TYR A 50 18.92 -3.91 -3.85
N ASP A 51 19.15 -5.21 -3.88
CA ASP A 51 20.45 -5.82 -3.61
C ASP A 51 21.28 -5.77 -4.90
N GLU A 52 22.27 -4.89 -4.95
CA GLU A 52 23.13 -4.72 -6.12
C GLU A 52 24.05 -5.93 -6.37
N GLN A 53 24.44 -6.65 -5.31
CA GLN A 53 25.33 -7.82 -5.44
C GLN A 53 24.58 -9.00 -6.04
N LYS A 54 23.38 -9.29 -5.51
CA LYS A 54 22.51 -10.35 -6.04
C LYS A 54 21.76 -9.94 -7.30
N ARG A 55 21.68 -8.63 -7.58
CA ARG A 55 20.84 -8.01 -8.59
C ARG A 55 19.37 -8.44 -8.46
N LYS A 56 18.83 -8.30 -7.24
CA LYS A 56 17.45 -8.70 -6.91
C LYS A 56 16.76 -7.60 -6.12
N ALA A 57 15.45 -7.48 -6.31
CA ALA A 57 14.64 -6.67 -5.42
C ALA A 57 14.47 -7.39 -4.07
N VAL A 58 14.43 -6.62 -2.99
CA VAL A 58 14.22 -7.11 -1.62
C VAL A 58 13.09 -6.31 -0.97
N VAL A 59 12.38 -6.90 -0.01
CA VAL A 59 11.41 -6.18 0.82
C VAL A 59 12.16 -5.58 2.00
N LEU A 60 12.15 -4.25 2.12
CA LEU A 60 12.81 -3.53 3.22
C LEU A 60 11.86 -3.39 4.41
N ASP A 61 10.65 -2.91 4.14
CA ASP A 61 9.67 -2.59 5.17
C ASP A 61 8.27 -2.94 4.66
N PRO A 62 7.75 -4.14 5.01
CA PRO A 62 6.42 -4.55 4.60
C PRO A 62 5.32 -3.73 5.28
N GLU A 63 5.58 -3.12 6.43
CA GLU A 63 4.59 -2.34 7.20
C GLU A 63 4.31 -0.99 6.51
N ASN A 64 5.28 -0.43 5.78
CA ASN A 64 5.03 0.74 4.94
C ASN A 64 4.10 0.47 3.75
N CYS A 65 3.85 -0.79 3.39
CA CYS A 65 2.94 -1.15 2.31
C CYS A 65 1.51 -0.65 2.62
N MET A 66 0.88 -0.01 1.64
CA MET A 66 -0.52 0.41 1.74
C MET A 66 -1.41 -0.82 1.86
N VAL A 67 -2.16 -0.91 2.96
CA VAL A 67 -3.13 -1.99 3.21
C VAL A 67 -4.14 -2.05 2.06
N GLY A 68 -4.29 -3.23 1.46
CA GLY A 68 -5.20 -3.49 0.34
C GLY A 68 -4.66 -3.13 -1.05
N CYS A 69 -3.47 -2.53 -1.16
CA CYS A 69 -2.83 -2.29 -2.46
C CYS A 69 -2.00 -3.51 -2.89
N ASN A 70 -2.12 -3.92 -4.16
CA ASN A 70 -1.31 -4.98 -4.77
C ASN A 70 -0.72 -4.58 -6.13
N ASN A 71 -0.60 -3.27 -6.42
CA ASN A 71 -0.21 -2.79 -7.73
C ASN A 71 1.18 -3.31 -8.19
N CYS A 72 2.12 -3.49 -7.27
CA CYS A 72 3.44 -4.05 -7.60
C CYS A 72 3.39 -5.53 -7.99
N GLN A 73 2.41 -6.30 -7.49
CA GLN A 73 2.16 -7.67 -7.94
C GLN A 73 1.64 -7.64 -9.38
N VAL A 74 0.62 -6.81 -9.68
CA VAL A 74 0.06 -6.67 -11.03
C VAL A 74 1.11 -6.21 -12.03
N ALA A 75 2.01 -5.32 -11.62
CA ALA A 75 3.09 -4.80 -12.46
C ALA A 75 4.26 -5.76 -12.68
N CYS A 76 4.34 -6.86 -11.91
CA CYS A 76 5.45 -7.79 -12.02
C CYS A 76 5.26 -8.73 -13.21
N LEU A 77 6.00 -8.48 -14.30
CA LEU A 77 5.95 -9.30 -15.53
C LEU A 77 6.36 -10.78 -15.34
N TRP A 78 6.92 -11.13 -14.18
CA TRP A 78 7.47 -12.45 -13.88
C TRP A 78 6.72 -13.18 -12.76
N ASP A 79 5.60 -12.62 -12.29
CA ASP A 79 4.81 -13.17 -11.18
C ASP A 79 5.66 -13.49 -9.93
N ALA A 80 6.68 -12.67 -9.70
CA ALA A 80 7.63 -12.85 -8.60
C ALA A 80 7.14 -12.22 -7.28
N ILE A 81 6.03 -11.48 -7.30
CA ILE A 81 5.50 -10.78 -6.12
C ILE A 81 4.14 -11.36 -5.76
N SER A 82 3.96 -11.73 -4.50
CA SER A 82 2.69 -12.21 -3.96
C SER A 82 2.26 -11.42 -2.73
N PHE A 83 0.97 -11.51 -2.40
CA PHE A 83 0.36 -10.90 -1.23
C PHE A 83 -0.43 -11.96 -0.45
N PRO A 84 -0.69 -11.74 0.85
CA PRO A 84 -1.67 -12.50 1.60
C PRO A 84 -3.05 -12.45 0.96
N ASP A 85 -3.91 -13.39 1.35
CA ASP A 85 -5.31 -13.36 0.94
C ASP A 85 -6.02 -12.08 1.39
N ALA A 86 -6.84 -11.52 0.51
CA ALA A 86 -7.48 -10.23 0.72
C ALA A 86 -8.78 -10.29 1.54
N SER A 87 -9.27 -11.48 1.92
CA SER A 87 -10.51 -11.62 2.71
C SER A 87 -10.46 -10.83 4.01
N GLY A 88 -9.37 -10.96 4.78
CA GLY A 88 -9.20 -10.21 6.03
C GLY A 88 -9.21 -8.69 5.84
N ILE A 89 -8.71 -8.19 4.71
CA ILE A 89 -8.77 -6.76 4.40
C ILE A 89 -10.19 -6.32 4.05
N ARG A 90 -10.96 -7.16 3.34
CA ARG A 90 -12.38 -6.90 3.06
C ARG A 90 -13.21 -6.88 4.34
N ASP A 91 -12.92 -7.77 5.29
CA ASP A 91 -13.60 -7.80 6.59
C ASP A 91 -13.29 -6.54 7.40
N LEU A 92 -12.03 -6.10 7.43
CA LEU A 92 -11.66 -4.83 8.07
C LEU A 92 -12.35 -3.63 7.39
N ALA A 93 -12.42 -3.61 6.07
CA ALA A 93 -13.14 -2.56 5.33
C ALA A 93 -14.64 -2.56 5.66
N LYS A 94 -15.25 -3.73 5.80
CA LYS A 94 -16.64 -3.87 6.23
C LYS A 94 -16.85 -3.31 7.63
N GLN A 95 -15.97 -3.63 8.59
CA GLN A 95 -16.02 -3.08 9.95
C GLN A 95 -15.89 -1.55 9.98
N LEU A 96 -15.03 -0.96 9.13
CA LEU A 96 -14.91 0.49 9.02
C LEU A 96 -16.19 1.17 8.50
N VAL A 97 -16.91 0.50 7.60
CA VAL A 97 -18.20 0.99 7.10
C VAL A 97 -19.29 0.84 8.16
N GLU A 98 -19.38 -0.34 8.79
CA GLU A 98 -20.40 -0.65 9.82
C GLU A 98 -20.25 0.21 11.08
N SER A 99 -19.02 0.54 11.47
CA SER A 99 -18.74 1.43 12.61
C SER A 99 -19.02 2.91 12.33
N GLY A 100 -19.33 3.30 11.09
CA GLY A 100 -19.53 4.70 10.69
C GLY A 100 -18.23 5.48 10.45
N LYS A 101 -17.07 4.94 10.82
CA LYS A 101 -15.77 5.60 10.66
C LYS A 101 -15.46 5.98 9.21
N ALA A 102 -15.76 5.09 8.25
CA ALA A 102 -15.55 5.38 6.83
C ALA A 102 -16.37 6.59 6.34
N LYS A 103 -17.59 6.76 6.89
CA LYS A 103 -18.45 7.90 6.59
C LYS A 103 -17.87 9.19 7.17
N GLU A 104 -17.44 9.16 8.43
CA GLU A 104 -16.82 10.31 9.11
C GLU A 104 -15.58 10.79 8.33
N GLU A 105 -14.67 9.88 7.98
CA GLU A 105 -13.47 10.21 7.22
C GLU A 105 -13.78 10.75 5.82
N LEU A 106 -14.80 10.20 5.15
CA LEU A 106 -15.27 10.70 3.85
C LEU A 106 -15.80 12.14 3.98
N GLU A 107 -16.68 12.40 4.95
CA GLU A 107 -17.25 13.74 5.17
C GLU A 107 -16.16 14.77 5.47
N GLU A 108 -15.18 14.43 6.31
CA GLU A 108 -14.02 15.30 6.56
C GLU A 108 -13.22 15.58 5.30
N ARG A 109 -12.96 14.55 4.48
CA ARG A 109 -12.20 14.69 3.24
C ARG A 109 -12.92 15.57 2.22
N LEU A 110 -14.24 15.44 2.12
CA LEU A 110 -15.06 16.29 1.26
C LEU A 110 -15.18 17.73 1.78
N LYS A 111 -15.13 17.95 3.10
CA LYS A 111 -15.04 19.30 3.69
C LYS A 111 -13.68 19.94 3.37
N LYS A 112 -12.58 19.20 3.48
CA LYS A 112 -11.20 19.67 3.21
C LYS A 112 -10.92 19.88 1.73
N ASN A 113 -11.52 19.08 0.85
CA ASN A 113 -11.37 19.20 -0.59
C ASN A 113 -12.75 19.13 -1.29
N PRO A 114 -13.46 20.27 -1.39
CA PRO A 114 -14.78 20.34 -2.02
C PRO A 114 -14.79 19.89 -3.49
N GLY A 115 -13.67 20.00 -4.21
CA GLY A 115 -13.53 19.56 -5.60
C GLY A 115 -13.65 18.05 -5.83
N LEU A 116 -13.68 17.26 -4.75
CA LEU A 116 -13.99 15.82 -4.82
C LEU A 116 -15.49 15.53 -4.86
N LYS A 117 -16.36 16.50 -4.57
CA LYS A 117 -17.81 16.37 -4.75
C LYS A 117 -18.12 16.58 -6.22
N LEU A 118 -18.74 15.57 -6.83
CA LEU A 118 -19.23 15.65 -8.20
C LEU A 118 -20.75 15.72 -8.15
N GLU A 119 -21.32 16.67 -8.88
CA GLU A 119 -22.74 16.69 -9.22
C GLU A 119 -22.86 16.00 -10.58
N LEU A 120 -23.31 14.75 -10.57
CA LEU A 120 -23.57 14.02 -11.81
C LEU A 120 -24.92 14.47 -12.38
N PRO A 121 -25.04 14.67 -13.71
CA PRO A 121 -26.34 14.88 -14.32
C PRO A 121 -27.25 13.66 -14.08
N PRO A 122 -28.58 13.87 -14.03
CA PRO A 122 -29.56 12.82 -13.73
C PRO A 122 -29.55 11.67 -14.75
#